data_AF-A0A702JPJ9-F1
#
_entry.id   AF-A0A702JPJ9-F1
#
_cell.length_a   1.000
_cell.length_b   1.000
_cell.length_c   1.000
_cell.angle_alpha   90.00
_cell.angle_beta   90.00
_cell.angle_gamma   90.00
#
_symmetry.space_group_name_H-M   'P 1'
#
loop_
_entity.id
_entity.type
_entity.pdbx_description
1 polymer ?
#
loop_
_entity_poly.entity_id
_entity_poly.type
_entity_poly.pdbx_seq_one_letter_code
_entity_poly.pdbx_strand_id
1 'polypeptide(L)'
;SVFEIPAEKILVNIVMSSSHINENYLESLTQEMDVIKTSVCLLACCEATNELQKEKIKALAKSKGKYIFIINSVAINGILDEYYKIGEQHFSMLRDKFKELN
;
A
#
# COMPACT_ATOMS: atom_id res chain seq x y z
N SER A 1 -12.53 9.08 3.60
CA SER A 1 -12.27 7.90 2.75
C SER A 1 -10.91 8.08 2.11
N VAL A 2 -10.14 7.02 1.98
CA VAL A 2 -8.89 7.00 1.22
C VAL A 2 -9.25 6.43 -0.15
N PHE A 3 -9.31 7.28 -1.18
CA PHE A 3 -9.69 6.88 -2.55
C PHE A 3 -10.95 5.97 -2.58
N GLU A 4 -12.05 6.47 -2.02
CA GLU A 4 -13.35 5.77 -1.92
C GLU A 4 -13.39 4.56 -0.95
N ILE A 5 -12.26 4.14 -0.38
CA ILE A 5 -12.21 3.14 0.68
C ILE A 5 -12.52 3.81 2.03
N PRO A 6 -13.56 3.36 2.77
CA PRO A 6 -13.83 3.86 4.11
C PRO A 6 -12.72 3.46 5.07
N ALA A 7 -11.94 4.45 5.54
CA ALA A 7 -10.88 4.27 6.52
C ALA A 7 -10.67 5.57 7.32
N GLU A 8 -10.61 5.45 8.64
CA GLU A 8 -10.28 6.56 9.56
C GLU A 8 -8.79 6.59 9.93
N LYS A 9 -8.10 5.45 9.76
CA LYS A 9 -6.68 5.26 10.08
C LYS A 9 -6.00 4.55 8.93
N ILE A 10 -4.69 4.75 8.78
CA ILE A 10 -3.86 3.99 7.84
C ILE A 10 -2.76 3.33 8.65
N LEU A 11 -2.59 2.02 8.50
CA LEU A 11 -1.39 1.33 9.00
C LEU A 11 -0.24 1.67 8.05
N VAL A 12 0.87 2.19 8.55
CA VAL A 12 2.08 2.41 7.75
C VAL A 12 3.12 1.42 8.22
N ASN A 13 3.62 0.59 7.30
CA ASN A 13 4.65 -0.39 7.58
C ASN A 13 5.79 -0.26 6.55
N ILE A 14 7.03 -0.43 7.00
CA ILE A 14 8.24 -0.21 6.19
C ILE A 14 9.04 -1.50 6.19
N VAL A 15 9.28 -2.04 5.00
CA VAL A 15 10.01 -3.30 4.80
C VAL A 15 11.19 -3.04 3.88
N MET A 16 12.38 -3.47 4.30
CA MET A 16 13.61 -3.21 3.55
C MET A 16 13.80 -4.11 2.33
N SER A 17 13.16 -5.29 2.29
CA SER A 17 13.23 -6.23 1.15
C SER A 17 11.89 -6.91 0.90
N SER A 18 11.56 -7.10 -0.39
CA SER A 18 10.31 -7.75 -0.79
C SER A 18 10.28 -9.25 -0.44
N SER A 19 11.45 -9.86 -0.18
CA SER A 19 11.57 -11.24 0.29
C SER A 19 10.90 -11.49 1.65
N HIS A 20 10.79 -10.45 2.49
CA HIS A 20 10.10 -10.53 3.78
C HIS A 20 8.58 -10.44 3.67
N ILE A 21 8.03 -10.05 2.51
CA ILE A 21 6.59 -9.95 2.26
C ILE A 21 6.07 -11.33 1.82
N ASN A 22 6.09 -12.28 2.75
CA ASN A 22 5.54 -13.62 2.57
C ASN A 22 4.13 -13.75 3.19
N GLU A 23 3.53 -14.94 3.12
CA GLU A 23 2.18 -15.18 3.66
C GLU A 23 2.07 -14.86 5.15
N ASN A 24 3.01 -15.37 5.95
CA ASN A 24 3.01 -15.14 7.39
C ASN A 24 3.09 -13.64 7.72
N TYR A 25 3.89 -12.89 6.97
CA TYR A 25 3.97 -11.44 7.11
C TYR A 25 2.63 -10.77 6.77
N LEU A 26 1.99 -11.12 5.65
CA LEU A 26 0.70 -10.57 5.25
C LEU A 26 -0.43 -10.93 6.23
N GLU A 27 -0.41 -12.12 6.81
CA GLU A 27 -1.34 -12.54 7.86
C GLU A 27 -1.15 -11.71 9.13
N SER A 28 0.11 -11.56 9.59
CA SER A 28 0.44 -10.75 10.76
C SER A 28 0.03 -9.29 10.56
N LEU A 29 0.32 -8.74 9.38
CA LEU A 29 -0.08 -7.39 8.99
C LEU A 29 -1.61 -7.22 9.00
N THR A 30 -2.35 -8.23 8.51
CA THR A 30 -3.82 -8.21 8.55
C THR A 30 -4.35 -8.20 9.98
N GLN A 31 -3.74 -8.98 10.88
CA GLN A 31 -4.10 -8.97 12.30
C GLN A 31 -3.82 -7.61 12.95
N GLU A 32 -2.70 -6.97 12.64
CA GLU A 32 -2.41 -5.60 13.11
C GLU A 32 -3.48 -4.60 12.63
N MET A 33 -3.90 -4.71 11.37
CA MET A 33 -4.99 -3.89 10.82
C MET A 33 -6.30 -4.09 11.57
N ASP A 34 -6.61 -5.32 12.01
CA ASP A 34 -7.79 -5.61 12.83
C ASP A 34 -7.69 -4.97 14.22
N VAL A 35 -6.52 -5.07 14.87
CA VAL A 35 -6.27 -4.48 16.20
C VAL A 35 -6.50 -2.97 16.20
N ILE A 36 -5.98 -2.27 15.20
CA ILE A 36 -6.12 -0.81 15.12
C ILE A 36 -7.42 -0.35 14.45
N LYS A 37 -8.23 -1.31 13.97
CA LYS A 37 -9.50 -1.13 13.27
C LYS A 37 -9.35 -0.30 11.99
N THR A 38 -8.45 -0.72 11.10
CA THR A 38 -8.32 -0.18 9.75
C THR A 38 -8.55 -1.22 8.65
N SER A 39 -9.00 -0.74 7.51
CA SER A 39 -9.08 -1.47 6.23
C SER A 39 -7.90 -1.16 5.31
N VAL A 40 -7.06 -0.15 5.62
CA VAL A 40 -6.01 0.35 4.71
C VAL A 40 -4.64 0.27 5.35
N CYS A 41 -3.70 -0.34 4.63
CA CYS A 41 -2.28 -0.38 4.96
C CYS A 41 -1.46 0.21 3.80
N LEU A 42 -0.52 1.08 4.13
CA LEU A 42 0.54 1.55 3.26
C LEU A 42 1.82 0.80 3.61
N LEU A 43 2.29 -0.04 2.68
CA LEU A 43 3.51 -0.81 2.82
C LEU A 43 4.60 -0.18 1.95
N ALA A 44 5.55 0.51 2.58
CA ALA A 44 6.74 1.00 1.89
C ALA A 44 7.73 -0.16 1.75
N CYS A 45 8.10 -0.52 0.51
CA CYS A 45 9.08 -1.55 0.21
C CYS A 45 9.97 -1.12 -0.95
N CYS A 46 11.25 -0.86 -0.70
CA CYS A 46 12.16 -0.29 -1.71
C CYS A 46 12.33 -1.15 -2.98
N GLU A 47 12.05 -2.45 -2.89
CA GLU A 47 12.20 -3.44 -3.97
C GLU A 47 10.88 -3.68 -4.73
N ALA A 48 11.00 -4.24 -5.94
CA ALA A 48 9.83 -4.70 -6.69
C ALA A 48 9.22 -5.96 -6.03
N THR A 49 7.88 -6.02 -6.05
CA THR A 49 7.11 -7.20 -5.62
C THR A 49 6.89 -8.14 -6.80
N ASN A 50 6.92 -9.45 -6.54
CA ASN A 50 6.59 -10.44 -7.57
C ASN A 50 5.07 -10.56 -7.80
N GLU A 51 4.66 -11.21 -8.90
CA GLU A 51 3.24 -11.35 -9.26
C GLU A 51 2.44 -12.16 -8.22
N LEU A 52 3.03 -13.23 -7.67
CA LEU A 52 2.37 -14.05 -6.64
C LEU A 52 2.01 -13.23 -5.40
N GLN A 53 2.87 -12.29 -4.99
CA GLN A 53 2.60 -11.37 -3.88
C GLN A 53 1.43 -10.43 -4.22
N LYS A 54 1.38 -9.91 -5.45
CA LYS A 54 0.28 -9.04 -5.91
C LYS A 54 -1.07 -9.79 -5.88
N GLU A 55 -1.11 -11.03 -6.33
CA GLU A 55 -2.33 -11.85 -6.32
C GLU A 55 -2.86 -12.06 -4.90
N LYS A 56 -1.97 -12.34 -3.94
CA LYS A 56 -2.36 -12.52 -2.53
C LYS A 56 -2.91 -11.23 -1.92
N ILE A 57 -2.29 -10.09 -2.20
CA ILE A 57 -2.78 -8.78 -1.76
C ILE A 57 -4.17 -8.48 -2.35
N LYS A 58 -4.38 -8.77 -3.63
CA LYS A 58 -5.70 -8.66 -4.26
C LYS A 58 -6.73 -9.59 -3.63
N ALA A 59 -6.33 -10.81 -3.27
CA ALA A 59 -7.21 -11.76 -2.58
C ALA A 59 -7.62 -11.25 -1.19
N LEU A 60 -6.71 -10.62 -0.44
CA LEU A 60 -7.02 -9.98 0.85
C LEU A 60 -8.04 -8.84 0.72
N ALA A 61 -7.90 -8.00 -0.31
CA ALA A 61 -8.87 -6.94 -0.58
C ALA A 61 -10.27 -7.52 -0.83
N LYS A 62 -10.37 -8.54 -1.70
CA LYS A 62 -11.67 -9.17 -2.04
C LYS A 62 -12.30 -9.96 -0.90
N SER A 63 -11.51 -10.71 -0.16
CA SER A 63 -12.03 -11.66 0.84
C SER A 63 -12.22 -11.04 2.22
N LYS A 64 -11.38 -10.08 2.61
CA LYS A 64 -11.36 -9.50 3.96
C LYS A 64 -11.61 -7.99 3.99
N GLY A 65 -11.74 -7.34 2.84
CA GLY A 65 -11.85 -5.87 2.77
C GLY A 65 -10.59 -5.17 3.29
N LYS A 66 -9.41 -5.80 3.12
CA LYS A 66 -8.11 -5.30 3.57
C LYS A 66 -7.27 -4.88 2.38
N TYR A 67 -7.02 -3.59 2.26
CA TYR A 67 -6.36 -2.96 1.14
C TYR A 67 -4.91 -2.63 1.54
N ILE A 68 -3.95 -3.33 0.93
CA ILE A 68 -2.52 -3.15 1.20
C ILE A 68 -1.87 -2.53 -0.04
N PHE A 69 -1.45 -1.27 0.08
CA PHE A 69 -0.83 -0.51 -1.00
C PHE A 69 0.68 -0.58 -0.87
N ILE A 70 1.36 -1.12 -1.88
CA ILE A 70 2.82 -1.17 -1.88
C ILE A 70 3.38 0.03 -2.63
N ILE A 71 4.21 0.82 -1.95
CA ILE A 71 4.98 1.90 -2.57
C ILE A 71 6.45 1.48 -2.60
N ASN A 72 7.01 1.41 -3.81
CA ASN A 72 8.42 1.13 -4.04
C ASN A 72 9.25 2.38 -4.25
N SER A 73 10.57 2.21 -4.35
CA SER A 73 11.53 3.31 -4.55
C SER A 73 11.17 4.19 -5.76
N VAL A 74 10.72 3.60 -6.87
CA VAL A 74 10.27 4.33 -8.06
C VAL A 74 9.05 5.20 -7.75
N ALA A 75 8.04 4.64 -7.08
CA ALA A 75 6.85 5.38 -6.67
C ALA A 75 7.15 6.48 -5.66
N ILE A 76 8.03 6.23 -4.68
CA ILE A 76 8.50 7.24 -3.72
C ILE A 76 9.19 8.40 -4.44
N ASN A 77 10.12 8.09 -5.35
CA ASN A 77 10.83 9.13 -6.11
C ASN A 77 9.88 9.96 -6.96
N GLY A 78 8.90 9.35 -7.62
CA GLY A 78 7.90 10.11 -8.38
C GLY A 78 7.01 10.99 -7.50
N ILE A 79 6.63 10.53 -6.31
CA ILE A 79 5.90 11.37 -5.33
C ILE A 79 6.77 12.54 -4.88
N LEU A 80 8.06 12.31 -4.63
CA LEU A 80 9.01 13.36 -4.26
C LEU A 80 9.18 14.38 -5.39
N ASP A 81 9.33 13.92 -6.64
CA ASP A 81 9.45 14.79 -7.81
C ASP A 81 8.19 15.65 -8.01
N GLU A 82 7.00 15.09 -7.79
CA GLU A 82 5.75 15.86 -7.78
C GLU A 82 5.73 16.89 -6.63
N TYR A 83 6.18 16.50 -5.44
CA TYR A 83 6.25 17.40 -4.28
C TYR A 83 7.20 18.58 -4.51
N TYR A 84 8.34 18.34 -5.16
CA TYR A 84 9.35 19.37 -5.45
C TYR A 84 8.93 20.36 -6.55
N LYS A 85 7.94 20.02 -7.39
CA LYS A 85 7.42 20.90 -8.46
C LYS A 85 6.41 21.94 -7.96
N ILE A 86 6.75 22.67 -6.89
CA ILE A 86 5.93 23.70 -6.22
C ILE A 86 4.88 24.34 -7.16
N GLY A 87 3.60 24.03 -6.98
CA GLY A 87 2.48 24.61 -7.73
C GLY A 87 1.41 23.63 -8.23
N GLU A 88 1.78 22.40 -8.58
CA GLU A 88 0.85 21.36 -9.09
C GLU A 88 0.95 20.06 -8.26
N GLN A 89 0.62 20.15 -6.97
CA GLN A 89 0.57 18.98 -6.09
C GLN A 89 -0.73 18.19 -6.32
N HIS A 90 -0.83 17.50 -7.45
CA HIS A 90 -1.98 16.64 -7.76
C HIS A 90 -1.87 15.24 -7.13
N PHE A 91 -0.69 14.89 -6.57
CA PHE A 91 -0.39 13.56 -6.02
C PHE A 91 -0.83 12.43 -6.97
N SER A 92 -0.66 12.63 -8.28
CA SER A 92 -1.12 11.71 -9.32
C SER A 92 -0.51 10.34 -9.16
N MET A 93 0.80 10.29 -8.89
CA MET A 93 1.52 9.04 -8.65
C MET A 93 0.92 8.23 -7.49
N LEU A 94 0.57 8.91 -6.39
CA LEU A 94 -0.07 8.26 -5.24
C LEU A 94 -1.48 7.79 -5.64
N ARG A 95 -2.28 8.67 -6.25
CA ARG A 95 -3.65 8.34 -6.69
C ARG A 95 -3.70 7.14 -7.62
N ASP A 96 -2.79 7.06 -8.59
CA ASP A 96 -2.76 5.96 -9.56
C ASP A 96 -2.36 4.64 -8.88
N LYS A 97 -1.48 4.68 -7.88
CA LYS A 97 -1.18 3.49 -7.06
C LYS A 97 -2.40 2.96 -6.32
N PHE A 98 -3.27 3.84 -5.84
CA PHE A 98 -4.51 3.39 -5.18
C PHE A 98 -5.52 2.78 -6.16
N LYS A 99 -5.54 3.22 -7.42
CA LYS A 99 -6.43 2.65 -8.46
C LYS A 99 -6.04 1.22 -8.88
N GLU A 100 -4.78 0.81 -8.74
CA GLU A 100 -4.32 -0.53 -9.16
C GLU A 100 -4.99 -1.70 -8.39
N LEU A 101 -5.64 -1.42 -7.26
CA LEU A 101 -6.31 -2.42 -6.41
C LEU A 101 -7.83 -2.44 -6.52
N ASN A 102 -8.44 -1.43 -7.17
CA ASN A 102 -9.86 -1.41 -7.53
C ASN A 102 -10.09 -2.17 -8.84
#